data_AF-A0A8J7FWN7-F1
#
_entry.id   AF-A0A8J7FWN7-F1
#
_cell.length_a   1.000
_cell.length_b   1.000
_cell.length_c   1.000
_cell.angle_alpha   90.00
_cell.angle_beta   90.00
_cell.angle_gamma   90.00
#
_symmetry.space_group_name_H-M   'P 1'
#
loop_
_entity.id
_entity.type
_entity.pdbx_description
1 polymer ?
#
loop_
_entity_poly.entity_id
_entity_poly.type
_entity_poly.pdbx_seq_one_letter_code
_entity_poly.pdbx_strand_id
1 'polypeptide(L)'
;MKKILLGLGVVVAFASCTTNQPTGTVGTITKVAQITSAISEISSLLGGLNLTNSQTSIVKSALTNYISNYNKVDTTKSGYQSVLEGYKTKALTDIKTGIGESKYGEFLSTLKTATNKAQNTTVSDVTLGVIASLVK
;
A
#
# COMPACT_ATOMS: atom_id res chain seq x y z
N MET A 1 -64.46 16.29 -5.44
CA MET A 1 -63.13 16.75 -5.90
C MET A 1 -62.17 15.58 -5.88
N LYS A 2 -61.29 15.49 -6.88
CA LYS A 2 -60.53 14.30 -7.33
C LYS A 2 -59.55 13.76 -6.28
N LYS A 3 -59.47 12.43 -6.20
CA LYS A 3 -58.37 11.68 -5.57
C LYS A 3 -57.15 11.74 -6.48
N ILE A 4 -55.98 12.08 -5.94
CA ILE A 4 -54.70 11.93 -6.64
C ILE A 4 -53.80 11.11 -5.71
N LEU A 5 -53.72 9.82 -6.01
CA LEU A 5 -52.56 8.97 -5.76
C LEU A 5 -51.60 9.19 -6.94
N LEU A 6 -50.29 8.98 -6.73
CA LEU A 6 -49.17 8.78 -7.67
C LEU A 6 -47.97 9.56 -7.08
N GLY A 7 -46.82 9.01 -6.74
CA GLY A 7 -46.24 7.68 -6.86
C GLY A 7 -44.79 7.87 -6.41
N LEU A 8 -44.33 7.09 -5.43
CA LEU A 8 -42.94 7.12 -4.97
C LEU A 8 -42.04 6.66 -6.12
N GLY A 9 -41.28 7.61 -6.68
CA GLY A 9 -40.25 7.35 -7.68
C GLY A 9 -38.97 8.04 -7.28
N VAL A 10 -38.37 7.65 -6.16
CA VAL A 10 -37.00 8.06 -5.82
C VAL A 10 -36.07 7.24 -6.71
N VAL A 11 -35.78 7.76 -7.90
CA VAL A 11 -34.61 7.32 -8.67
C VAL A 11 -33.41 7.82 -7.88
N VAL A 12 -32.81 6.94 -7.08
CA VAL A 12 -31.46 7.16 -6.55
C VAL A 12 -30.54 7.10 -7.75
N ALA A 13 -30.29 8.27 -8.34
CA ALA A 13 -29.13 8.46 -9.18
C ALA A 13 -27.93 8.10 -8.31
N PHE A 14 -27.25 7.00 -8.66
CA PHE A 14 -25.87 6.82 -8.27
C PHE A 14 -25.12 7.98 -8.93
N ALA A 15 -24.99 9.07 -8.19
CA ALA A 15 -23.98 10.06 -8.45
C ALA A 15 -22.67 9.28 -8.47
N SER A 16 -22.12 9.08 -9.66
CA SER A 16 -20.73 8.71 -9.84
C SER A 16 -19.94 9.82 -9.16
N CYS A 17 -19.63 9.61 -7.89
CA CYS A 17 -18.57 10.32 -7.21
C CYS A 17 -17.29 9.89 -7.91
N THR A 18 -17.00 10.51 -9.06
CA THR A 18 -15.62 10.68 -9.50
C THR A 18 -15.02 11.56 -8.44
N THR A 19 -14.55 10.94 -7.36
CA THR A 19 -13.54 11.56 -6.54
C THR A 19 -12.43 11.91 -7.52
N ASN A 20 -12.20 13.21 -7.70
CA ASN A 20 -10.90 13.71 -8.11
C ASN A 20 -9.93 13.19 -7.05
N GLN A 21 -9.52 11.93 -7.20
CA GLN A 21 -8.46 11.39 -6.41
C GLN A 21 -7.26 12.24 -6.85
N PRO A 22 -6.64 13.00 -5.92
CA PRO A 22 -5.38 13.63 -6.27
C PRO A 22 -4.51 12.47 -6.75
N THR A 23 -4.05 12.54 -7.99
CA THR A 23 -2.95 11.71 -8.48
C THR A 23 -1.73 12.14 -7.68
N GLY A 24 -1.71 11.72 -6.41
CA GLY A 24 -0.52 11.73 -5.60
C GLY A 24 0.50 11.00 -6.45
N THR A 25 1.56 11.71 -6.80
CA THR A 25 2.66 11.14 -7.56
C THR A 25 3.11 9.90 -6.82
N VAL A 26 2.67 8.72 -7.26
CA VAL A 26 3.25 7.45 -6.82
C VAL A 26 4.71 7.60 -7.20
N GLY A 27 5.57 7.71 -6.19
CA GLY A 27 6.93 8.23 -6.36
C GLY A 27 7.66 7.55 -7.52
N THR A 28 8.61 8.26 -8.13
CA THR A 28 9.43 7.73 -9.22
C THR A 28 9.89 6.31 -8.89
N ILE A 29 9.47 5.32 -9.70
CA ILE A 29 9.82 3.92 -9.43
C ILE A 29 11.33 3.78 -9.50
N THR A 30 11.96 3.53 -8.35
CA THR A 30 13.38 3.18 -8.29
C THR A 30 13.48 1.66 -8.18
N LYS A 31 13.98 1.01 -9.23
CA LYS A 31 14.05 -0.46 -9.28
C LYS A 31 14.97 -0.98 -8.18
N VAL A 32 14.50 -1.98 -7.44
CA VAL A 32 15.23 -2.62 -6.35
C VAL A 32 16.07 -3.76 -6.91
N ALA A 33 17.38 -3.57 -7.06
CA ALA A 33 18.27 -4.61 -7.59
C ALA A 33 18.36 -5.84 -6.66
N GLN A 34 18.33 -5.62 -5.34
CA GLN A 34 18.43 -6.68 -4.33
C GLN A 34 17.17 -6.70 -3.45
N ILE A 35 16.16 -7.45 -3.88
CA ILE A 35 14.89 -7.58 -3.14
C ILE A 35 15.14 -8.09 -1.71
N THR A 36 15.99 -9.10 -1.55
CA THR A 36 16.31 -9.67 -0.22
C THR A 36 16.90 -8.66 0.75
N SER A 37 17.72 -7.72 0.28
CA SER A 37 18.31 -6.65 1.09
C SER A 37 17.22 -5.68 1.55
N ALA A 38 16.34 -5.24 0.64
CA ALA A 38 15.21 -4.37 1.00
C ALA A 38 14.23 -5.04 1.97
N ILE A 39 13.95 -6.34 1.80
CA ILE A 39 13.13 -7.12 2.74
C ILE A 39 13.79 -7.22 4.11
N SER A 40 15.11 -7.42 4.16
CA SER A 40 15.86 -7.47 5.41
C SER A 40 15.81 -6.13 6.14
N GLU A 41 16.06 -5.02 5.44
CA GLU A 41 15.96 -3.67 5.99
C GLU A 41 14.54 -3.37 6.53
N ILE A 42 13.50 -3.70 5.77
CA ILE A 42 12.11 -3.56 6.24
C ILE A 42 11.84 -4.47 7.45
N SER A 43 12.33 -5.70 7.45
CA SER A 43 12.17 -6.62 8.59
C SER A 43 12.84 -6.10 9.85
N SER A 44 14.01 -5.47 9.73
CA SER A 44 14.71 -4.83 10.85
C SER A 44 13.91 -3.67 11.43
N LEU A 45 13.29 -2.83 10.58
CA LEU A 45 12.39 -1.77 11.05
C LEU A 45 11.20 -2.33 11.83
N LEU A 46 10.67 -3.47 11.39
CA LEU A 46 9.52 -4.12 12.00
C LEU A 46 9.87 -4.99 13.22
N GLY A 47 11.15 -5.09 13.61
CA GLY A 47 11.60 -5.93 14.72
C GLY A 47 10.90 -5.63 16.04
N GLY A 48 10.48 -4.38 16.27
CA GLY A 48 9.76 -3.97 17.47
C GLY A 48 8.30 -4.45 17.55
N LEU A 49 7.71 -4.99 16.47
CA LEU A 49 6.31 -5.42 16.48
C LEU A 49 6.08 -6.77 17.18
N ASN A 50 7.15 -7.52 17.48
CA ASN A 50 7.07 -8.86 18.07
C ASN A 50 6.14 -9.80 17.29
N LEU A 51 6.27 -9.80 15.95
CA LEU A 51 5.51 -10.72 15.10
C LEU A 51 5.95 -12.16 15.34
N THR A 52 4.99 -13.10 15.34
CA THR A 52 5.31 -14.53 15.32
C THR A 52 6.05 -14.92 14.03
N ASN A 53 6.65 -16.11 14.01
CA ASN A 53 7.32 -16.62 12.80
C ASN A 53 6.36 -16.70 11.60
N SER A 54 5.13 -17.14 11.82
CA SER A 54 4.10 -17.22 10.77
C SER A 54 3.74 -15.83 10.24
N GLN A 55 3.50 -14.86 11.12
CA GLN A 55 3.21 -13.47 10.74
C GLN A 55 4.38 -12.83 9.99
N THR A 56 5.61 -13.05 10.47
CA THR A 56 6.84 -12.59 9.81
C THR A 56 6.96 -13.16 8.40
N SER A 57 6.67 -14.46 8.23
CA SER A 57 6.71 -15.10 6.91
C SER A 57 5.67 -14.51 5.95
N ILE A 58 4.45 -14.20 6.45
CA ILE A 58 3.41 -13.56 5.63
C ILE A 58 3.86 -12.16 5.20
N VAL A 59 4.37 -11.35 6.13
CA VAL A 59 4.88 -10.00 5.83
C VAL A 59 6.00 -10.07 4.79
N LYS A 60 7.00 -10.94 4.98
CA LYS A 60 8.10 -11.12 4.02
C LYS A 60 7.59 -11.53 2.64
N SER A 61 6.66 -12.47 2.57
CA SER A 61 6.08 -12.93 1.29
C SER A 61 5.32 -11.80 0.58
N ALA A 62 4.43 -11.10 1.29
CA ALA A 62 3.65 -10.00 0.74
C ALA A 62 4.56 -8.86 0.23
N LEU A 63 5.57 -8.48 1.00
CA LEU A 63 6.55 -7.47 0.58
C LEU A 63 7.41 -7.94 -0.59
N THR A 64 7.84 -9.20 -0.61
CA THR A 64 8.62 -9.77 -1.73
C THR A 64 7.82 -9.71 -3.03
N ASN A 65 6.55 -10.09 -2.97
CA ASN A 65 5.64 -10.02 -4.11
C ASN A 65 5.40 -8.57 -4.55
N TYR A 66 5.20 -7.66 -3.59
CA TYR A 66 5.05 -6.23 -3.89
C TYR A 66 6.27 -5.67 -4.62
N ILE A 67 7.48 -5.86 -4.07
CA ILE A 67 8.72 -5.34 -4.66
C ILE A 67 8.98 -5.97 -6.03
N SER A 68 8.74 -7.28 -6.18
CA SER A 68 8.88 -7.98 -7.47
C SER A 68 7.95 -7.39 -8.53
N ASN A 69 6.68 -7.15 -8.18
CA ASN A 69 5.70 -6.54 -9.07
C ASN A 69 6.02 -5.06 -9.37
N TYR A 70 6.40 -4.29 -8.36
CA TYR A 70 6.90 -2.91 -8.48
C TYR A 70 8.08 -2.80 -9.46
N ASN A 71 9.01 -3.76 -9.39
CA ASN A 71 10.14 -3.86 -10.31
C ASN A 71 9.74 -4.23 -11.74
N LYS A 72 8.56 -4.81 -11.96
CA LYS A 72 8.06 -5.16 -13.30
C LYS A 72 7.19 -4.07 -13.93
N VAL A 73 6.73 -3.08 -13.16
CA VAL A 73 5.92 -1.99 -13.71
C VAL A 73 6.71 -1.18 -14.72
N ASP A 74 6.14 -1.05 -15.91
CA ASP A 74 6.61 -0.16 -16.97
C ASP A 74 5.97 1.22 -16.80
N THR A 75 6.76 2.20 -16.37
CA THR A 75 6.30 3.56 -16.11
C THR A 75 6.05 4.38 -17.37
N THR A 76 6.42 3.86 -18.54
CA THR A 76 6.16 4.53 -19.82
C THR A 76 4.73 4.30 -20.32
N LYS A 77 4.04 3.29 -19.79
CA LYS A 77 2.66 2.96 -20.15
C LYS A 77 1.66 3.81 -19.40
N SER A 78 0.63 4.28 -20.11
CA SER A 78 -0.53 4.91 -19.46
C SER A 78 -1.19 3.92 -18.49
N GLY A 79 -1.64 4.43 -17.33
CA GLY A 79 -2.29 3.61 -16.31
C GLY A 79 -1.34 2.83 -15.38
N TYR A 80 -0.01 3.00 -15.49
CA TYR A 80 0.95 2.32 -14.59
C TYR A 80 0.68 2.59 -13.10
N GLN A 81 0.16 3.78 -12.77
CA GLN A 81 -0.20 4.17 -11.41
C GLN A 81 -1.31 3.30 -10.83
N SER A 82 -2.34 2.98 -11.62
CA SER A 82 -3.41 2.08 -11.21
C SER A 82 -2.91 0.66 -10.98
N VAL A 83 -1.94 0.21 -11.79
CA VAL A 83 -1.29 -1.10 -11.61
C VAL A 83 -0.49 -1.13 -10.29
N LEU A 84 0.29 -0.09 -10.01
CA LEU A 84 1.02 0.05 -8.74
C LEU A 84 0.09 0.07 -7.54
N GLU A 85 -1.01 0.82 -7.61
CA GLU A 85 -1.99 0.91 -6.53
C GLU A 85 -2.66 -0.44 -6.28
N GLY A 86 -2.92 -1.22 -7.33
CA GLY A 86 -3.40 -2.59 -7.21
C GLY A 86 -2.42 -3.50 -6.47
N TYR A 87 -1.12 -3.42 -6.79
CA TYR A 87 -0.09 -4.19 -6.09
C TYR A 87 0.07 -3.77 -4.63
N LYS A 88 0.03 -2.45 -4.35
CA LYS A 88 0.06 -1.89 -2.99
C LYS A 88 -1.13 -2.38 -2.18
N THR A 89 -2.34 -2.24 -2.72
CA THR A 89 -3.58 -2.65 -2.07
C THR A 89 -3.53 -4.14 -1.72
N LYS A 90 -3.15 -4.98 -2.69
CA LYS A 90 -3.03 -6.42 -2.44
C LYS A 90 -2.04 -6.73 -1.32
N ALA A 91 -0.85 -6.13 -1.35
CA ALA A 91 0.18 -6.37 -0.33
C ALA A 91 -0.29 -5.94 1.07
N LEU A 92 -0.91 -4.77 1.17
CA LEU A 92 -1.44 -4.25 2.44
C LEU A 92 -2.60 -5.12 2.96
N THR A 93 -3.48 -5.61 2.10
CA THR A 93 -4.57 -6.53 2.48
C THR A 93 -4.02 -7.87 2.97
N ASP A 94 -3.06 -8.47 2.25
CA ASP A 94 -2.41 -9.73 2.64
C ASP A 94 -1.75 -9.58 4.02
N ILE A 95 -1.04 -8.46 4.24
CA ILE A 95 -0.39 -8.15 5.52
C ILE A 95 -1.43 -7.95 6.63
N LYS A 96 -2.44 -7.10 6.42
CA LYS A 96 -3.50 -6.83 7.41
C LYS A 96 -4.16 -8.13 7.86
N THR A 97 -4.51 -8.98 6.90
CA THR A 97 -5.16 -10.27 7.16
C THR A 97 -4.22 -11.22 7.92
N GLY A 98 -2.94 -11.24 7.54
CA GLY A 98 -1.96 -12.16 8.12
C GLY A 98 -1.49 -11.81 9.52
N ILE A 99 -1.33 -10.52 9.84
CA ILE A 99 -0.84 -10.08 11.15
C ILE A 99 -1.94 -9.67 12.12
N GLY A 100 -3.16 -9.44 11.60
CA GLY A 100 -4.32 -8.99 12.39
C GLY A 100 -4.36 -7.47 12.57
N GLU A 101 -5.56 -6.94 12.86
CA GLU A 101 -5.79 -5.49 12.94
C GLU A 101 -4.97 -4.81 14.04
N SER A 102 -4.78 -5.47 15.18
CA SER A 102 -4.01 -4.93 16.31
C SER A 102 -2.57 -4.59 15.92
N LYS A 103 -1.93 -5.44 15.12
CA LYS A 103 -0.54 -5.25 14.67
C LYS A 103 -0.43 -4.46 13.37
N TYR A 104 -1.50 -4.42 12.57
CA TYR A 104 -1.50 -3.68 11.32
C TYR A 104 -1.36 -2.17 11.48
N GLY A 105 -1.97 -1.58 12.53
CA GLY A 105 -1.79 -0.17 12.85
C GLY A 105 -0.34 0.18 13.17
N GLU A 106 0.30 -0.62 14.05
CA GLU A 106 1.73 -0.50 14.39
C GLU A 106 2.60 -0.66 13.15
N PHE A 107 2.30 -1.64 12.29
CA PHE A 107 3.04 -1.89 11.04
C PHE A 107 3.06 -0.66 10.15
N LEU A 108 1.88 -0.07 9.87
CA LEU A 108 1.80 1.13 9.04
C LEU A 108 2.50 2.33 9.69
N SER A 109 2.36 2.50 11.01
CA SER A 109 2.99 3.60 11.74
C SER A 109 4.52 3.52 11.68
N THR A 110 5.08 2.33 11.92
CA THR A 110 6.52 2.07 11.83
C THR A 110 7.06 2.39 10.44
N LEU A 111 6.38 1.91 9.40
CA LEU A 111 6.79 2.17 8.01
C LEU A 111 6.67 3.65 7.63
N LYS A 112 5.59 4.34 8.03
CA LYS A 112 5.44 5.78 7.80
C LYS A 112 6.56 6.58 8.47
N THR A 113 6.88 6.24 9.71
CA THR A 113 7.99 6.84 10.46
C THR A 113 9.32 6.60 9.75
N ALA A 114 9.54 5.39 9.21
CA ALA A 114 10.75 5.07 8.46
C ALA A 114 10.95 5.93 7.21
N THR A 115 9.88 6.37 6.54
CA THR A 115 10.00 7.28 5.38
C THR A 115 10.54 8.67 5.72
N ASN A 116 10.61 9.03 7.01
CA ASN A 116 11.30 10.24 7.45
C ASN A 116 12.81 10.00 7.48
N LYS A 117 13.49 10.25 6.34
CA LYS A 117 14.93 10.00 6.16
C LYS A 117 15.81 10.70 7.21
N ALA A 118 15.36 11.82 7.80
CA ALA A 118 16.06 12.49 8.90
C ALA A 118 16.17 11.62 10.17
N GLN A 119 15.34 10.58 10.30
CA GLN A 119 15.30 9.65 11.43
C GLN A 119 15.83 8.25 11.08
N ASN A 120 16.07 7.94 9.80
CA ASN A 120 16.50 6.61 9.33
C ASN A 120 17.68 6.73 8.35
N THR A 121 18.88 6.87 8.89
CA THR A 121 20.14 6.96 8.12
C THR A 121 20.72 5.60 7.72
N THR A 122 20.17 4.50 8.27
CA THR A 122 20.67 3.13 8.08
C THR A 122 19.91 2.35 7.00
N VAL A 123 18.75 2.85 6.56
CA VAL A 123 17.93 2.23 5.51
C VAL A 123 18.32 2.83 4.17
N SER A 124 18.50 1.99 3.16
CA SER A 124 18.89 2.47 1.83
C SER A 124 17.79 3.32 1.19
N ASP A 125 18.18 4.29 0.36
CA ASP A 125 17.23 5.17 -0.35
C ASP A 125 16.25 4.39 -1.23
N VAL A 126 16.72 3.29 -1.80
CA VAL A 126 15.90 2.39 -2.60
C VAL A 126 14.80 1.74 -1.75
N THR A 127 15.14 1.23 -0.56
CA THR A 127 14.17 0.68 0.38
C THR A 127 13.20 1.75 0.89
N LEU A 128 13.69 2.95 1.21
CA LEU A 128 12.83 4.08 1.59
C LEU A 128 11.84 4.44 0.46
N GLY A 129 12.27 4.36 -0.80
CA GLY A 129 11.40 4.53 -1.97
C GLY A 129 10.28 3.49 -2.03
N VAL A 130 10.59 2.21 -1.79
CA VAL A 130 9.59 1.13 -1.70
C VAL A 130 8.62 1.34 -0.55
N ILE A 131 9.13 1.68 0.64
CA ILE A 131 8.29 1.93 1.81
C ILE A 131 7.36 3.11 1.50
N ALA A 132 7.89 4.20 0.96
CA ALA A 132 7.11 5.37 0.57
C ALA A 132 6.02 5.01 -0.45
N SER A 133 6.32 4.20 -1.47
CA SER A 133 5.30 3.77 -2.44
C SER A 133 4.28 2.80 -1.85
N LEU A 134 4.58 2.12 -0.73
CA LEU A 134 3.66 1.22 -0.05
C LEU A 134 2.72 1.97 0.91
N VAL A 135 3.19 3.01 1.61
CA VAL A 135 2.45 3.64 2.72
C VAL A 135 2.06 5.10 2.53
N LYS A 136 2.49 5.77 1.45
CA LYS A 136 2.03 7.11 1.07
C LYS A 136 0.83 7.08 0.12
#